data_AF-A0A3D5HL61-F1
#
_entry.id   AF-A0A3D5HL61-F1
#
_cell.length_a   1.000
_cell.length_b   1.000
_cell.length_c   1.000
_cell.angle_alpha   90.00
_cell.angle_beta   90.00
_cell.angle_gamma   90.00
#
_symmetry.space_group_name_H-M   'P 1'
#
loop_
_entity.id
_entity.type
_entity.pdbx_description
1 polymer ?
#
loop_
_entity_poly.entity_id
_entity_poly.type
_entity_poly.pdbx_seq_one_letter_code
_entity_poly.pdbx_strand_id
1 'polypeptide(L)'
;GCLSSRDFARGALLEGMQVQIERGVNPHEFGFIGSTDTHISTSGSTEEARWPGHKKTELGLSGRFSTADVGHTDAIRTNPGGLAGVWAVENSRDALFHSMKRRETFGTSGTRIAPRFFAGRYDENICEQSDWLEQAYANGTPMGAHLPPQQTSFNFLLEAKADPMSKPLERLQLVKGWIDEARQKHNQVIDVVTTNNKNNPEGTNRLCAVFSDPDYMPNTDSYYYLRVVEQVSPRWHKTYCDGLPDNVREEKCKNLPVDDYIHEMAWTSPIWFSPQHKSGSTQ
;
A
#
# COMPACT_ATOMS: atom_id res chain seq x y z
N GLY A 1 18.10 9.56 4.04
CA GLY A 1 17.13 8.82 4.87
C GLY A 1 16.96 7.44 4.26
N CYS A 2 16.69 6.43 5.09
CA CYS A 2 16.67 5.01 4.74
C CYS A 2 18.07 4.36 4.60
N LEU A 3 18.72 4.12 5.74
CA LEU A 3 20.01 3.45 5.87
C LEU A 3 19.87 1.98 6.30
N SER A 4 18.73 1.61 6.89
CA SER A 4 18.44 0.27 7.38
C SER A 4 17.16 -0.30 6.79
N SER A 5 17.05 -1.63 6.74
CA SER A 5 15.78 -2.31 6.42
C SER A 5 14.65 -1.89 7.37
N ARG A 6 14.99 -1.53 8.62
CA ARG A 6 14.05 -1.05 9.64
C ARG A 6 13.45 0.33 9.31
N ASP A 7 14.07 1.08 8.41
CA ASP A 7 13.54 2.38 7.94
C ASP A 7 12.40 2.20 6.93
N PHE A 8 12.14 0.97 6.49
CA PHE A 8 11.04 0.62 5.60
C PHE A 8 9.99 -0.20 6.35
N ALA A 9 8.71 0.09 6.11
CA ALA A 9 7.59 -0.59 6.77
C ALA A 9 7.73 -2.12 6.74
N ARG A 10 8.07 -2.70 5.59
CA ARG A 10 8.26 -4.15 5.44
C ARG A 10 9.34 -4.71 6.40
N GLY A 11 10.47 -4.03 6.52
CA GLY A 11 11.53 -4.47 7.43
C GLY A 11 11.15 -4.24 8.89
N ALA A 12 10.40 -3.18 9.21
CA ALA A 12 9.87 -2.94 10.54
C ALA A 12 8.87 -4.02 10.99
N LEU A 13 8.01 -4.51 10.09
CA LEU A 13 7.11 -5.64 10.41
C LEU A 13 7.89 -6.91 10.78
N LEU A 14 8.91 -7.27 9.98
CA LEU A 14 9.78 -8.42 10.27
C LEU A 14 10.58 -8.21 11.57
N GLU A 15 10.99 -6.99 11.88
CA GLU A 15 11.60 -6.67 13.16
C GLU A 15 10.63 -6.87 14.32
N GLY A 16 9.39 -6.42 14.18
CA GLY A 16 8.33 -6.63 15.16
C GLY A 16 8.09 -8.10 15.49
N MET A 17 8.01 -8.94 14.45
CA MET A 17 7.88 -10.38 14.61
C MET A 17 9.08 -10.98 15.33
N GLN A 18 10.31 -10.57 14.99
CA GLN A 18 11.50 -11.06 15.68
C GLN A 18 11.45 -10.72 17.18
N VAL A 19 11.09 -9.47 17.52
CA VAL A 19 10.92 -9.04 18.91
C VAL A 19 9.82 -9.83 19.61
N GLN A 20 8.73 -10.17 18.90
CA GLN A 20 7.67 -11.02 19.44
C GLN A 20 8.18 -12.40 19.81
N ILE A 21 8.97 -13.05 18.95
CA ILE A 21 9.50 -14.38 19.27
C ILE A 21 10.50 -14.31 20.45
N GLU A 22 11.22 -13.21 20.62
CA GLU A 22 12.18 -13.03 21.72
C GLU A 22 11.53 -12.61 23.05
N ARG A 23 10.47 -11.80 23.00
CA ARG A 23 9.91 -11.09 24.18
C ARG A 23 8.43 -11.32 24.41
N GLY A 24 7.75 -12.06 23.52
CA GLY A 24 6.33 -12.36 23.59
C GLY A 24 5.39 -11.24 23.13
N VAL A 25 5.91 -10.08 22.72
CA VAL A 25 5.11 -8.92 22.29
C VAL A 25 5.67 -8.32 21.01
N ASN A 26 4.81 -8.02 20.05
CA ASN A 26 5.16 -7.35 18.80
C ASN A 26 4.87 -5.84 18.88
N PRO A 27 5.88 -4.96 18.97
CA PRO A 27 5.66 -3.51 19.01
C PRO A 27 5.33 -2.89 17.65
N HIS A 28 5.42 -3.66 16.55
CA HIS A 28 5.24 -3.17 15.18
C HIS A 28 4.00 -3.76 14.49
N GLU A 29 2.99 -4.17 15.25
CA GLU A 29 1.65 -4.49 14.71
C GLU A 29 0.85 -3.23 14.38
N PHE A 30 1.40 -2.40 13.49
CA PHE A 30 0.75 -1.17 13.05
C PHE A 30 -0.07 -1.40 11.76
N GLY A 31 -1.11 -0.58 11.60
CA GLY A 31 -1.84 -0.46 10.34
C GLY A 31 -1.11 0.46 9.37
N PHE A 32 -1.35 0.28 8.07
CA PHE A 32 -0.78 1.12 7.04
C PHE A 32 -1.71 2.31 6.75
N ILE A 33 -1.10 3.48 6.59
CA ILE A 33 -1.71 4.67 6.01
C ILE A 33 -0.70 5.37 5.10
N GLY A 34 -1.20 6.12 4.13
CA GLY A 34 -0.46 7.15 3.41
C GLY A 34 -0.95 8.51 3.90
N SER A 35 -0.15 9.56 3.74
CA SER A 35 -0.60 10.91 4.07
C SER A 35 0.09 11.95 3.20
N THR A 36 -0.60 13.06 3.01
CA THR A 36 0.00 14.32 2.57
C THR A 36 0.58 15.03 3.78
N ASP A 37 1.76 15.60 3.63
CA ASP A 37 2.36 16.52 4.61
C ASP A 37 2.72 17.83 3.92
N THR A 38 1.77 18.46 3.22
CA THR A 38 2.08 19.68 2.47
C THR A 38 1.97 20.91 3.38
N HIS A 39 3.06 21.68 3.49
CA HIS A 39 3.20 22.88 4.32
C HIS A 39 2.57 24.14 3.66
N ILE A 40 1.55 23.94 2.82
CA ILE A 40 0.87 24.99 2.06
C ILE A 40 -0.66 24.83 2.10
N SER A 41 -1.18 24.07 3.07
CA SER A 41 -2.63 23.84 3.27
C SER A 41 -3.34 23.14 2.11
N THR A 42 -2.67 22.18 1.46
CA THR A 42 -3.22 21.42 0.31
C THR A 42 -3.46 19.95 0.68
N SER A 43 -4.14 19.72 1.80
CA SER A 43 -4.46 18.37 2.30
C SER A 43 -5.26 17.58 1.25
N GLY A 44 -4.83 16.35 0.97
CA GLY A 44 -5.46 15.49 -0.02
C GLY A 44 -5.24 15.90 -1.50
N SER A 45 -4.41 16.92 -1.76
CA SER A 45 -3.98 17.31 -3.11
C SER A 45 -2.82 16.45 -3.58
N THR A 46 -3.13 15.20 -3.92
CA THR A 46 -2.16 14.16 -4.25
C THR A 46 -1.98 13.92 -5.75
N GLU A 47 -2.70 14.66 -6.61
CA GLU A 47 -2.62 14.52 -8.06
C GLU A 47 -1.29 15.05 -8.61
N GLU A 48 -0.45 14.18 -9.16
CA GLU A 48 0.85 14.51 -9.75
C GLU A 48 0.77 15.69 -10.75
N ALA A 49 -0.20 15.66 -11.68
CA ALA A 49 -0.33 16.66 -12.74
C ALA A 49 -0.63 18.09 -12.24
N ARG A 50 -1.25 18.22 -11.06
CA ARG A 50 -1.64 19.51 -10.47
C ARG A 50 -0.88 19.84 -9.21
N TRP A 51 0.16 19.07 -8.89
CA TRP A 51 0.81 19.18 -7.61
C TRP A 51 1.58 20.51 -7.48
N PRO A 52 1.20 21.38 -6.53
CA PRO A 52 1.75 22.73 -6.40
C PRO A 52 3.15 22.79 -5.76
N GLY A 53 3.62 21.69 -5.15
CA GLY A 53 4.84 21.65 -4.33
C GLY A 53 4.52 21.33 -2.87
N HIS A 54 5.54 20.98 -2.10
CA HIS A 54 5.40 20.57 -0.71
C HIS A 54 5.42 21.77 0.26
N LYS A 55 6.15 22.83 -0.11
CA LYS A 55 6.38 24.02 0.71
C LYS A 55 6.32 25.29 -0.14
N LYS A 56 6.16 26.45 0.51
CA LYS A 56 6.09 27.76 -0.17
C LYS A 56 7.26 28.01 -1.12
N THR A 57 8.46 27.53 -0.78
CA THR A 57 9.65 27.72 -1.62
C THR A 57 9.61 26.95 -2.92
N GLU A 58 8.75 25.94 -3.07
CA GLU A 58 8.61 25.10 -4.28
C GLU A 58 7.53 25.58 -5.25
N LEU A 59 6.83 26.67 -4.95
CA LEU A 59 5.73 27.16 -5.80
C LEU A 59 6.21 27.71 -7.16
N GLY A 60 7.51 27.98 -7.31
CA GLY A 60 8.10 28.56 -8.52
C GLY A 60 9.20 27.69 -9.14
N LEU A 61 9.58 28.04 -10.36
CA LEU A 61 10.55 27.29 -11.18
C LEU A 61 11.85 26.98 -10.44
N SER A 62 12.54 27.98 -9.90
CA SER A 62 13.81 27.76 -9.18
C SER A 62 13.65 26.86 -7.95
N GLY A 63 12.53 27.01 -7.25
CA GLY A 63 12.18 26.23 -6.07
C GLY A 63 12.02 24.75 -6.33
N ARG A 64 11.37 24.38 -7.44
CA ARG A 64 11.12 22.98 -7.81
C ARG A 64 12.37 22.18 -8.17
N PHE A 65 13.47 22.88 -8.44
CA PHE A 65 14.77 22.30 -8.74
C PHE A 65 15.82 22.62 -7.67
N SER A 66 15.41 23.09 -6.49
CA SER A 66 16.36 23.37 -5.41
C SER A 66 16.96 22.08 -4.87
N THR A 67 18.27 22.10 -4.63
CA THR A 67 19.01 21.00 -4.00
C THR A 67 18.79 20.97 -2.49
N ALA A 68 19.04 19.81 -1.90
CA ALA A 68 19.05 19.60 -0.46
C ALA A 68 19.97 20.59 0.28
N ASP A 69 19.56 20.93 1.50
CA ASP A 69 20.36 21.62 2.53
C ASP A 69 20.08 20.92 3.87
N VAL A 70 20.67 21.36 4.98
CA VAL A 70 20.50 20.76 6.31
C VAL A 70 19.01 20.63 6.66
N GLY A 71 18.53 19.39 6.77
CA GLY A 71 17.13 19.08 7.07
C GLY A 71 16.17 19.12 5.87
N HIS A 72 16.68 19.22 4.64
CA HIS A 72 15.88 19.28 3.41
C HIS A 72 16.32 18.23 2.39
N THR A 73 15.36 17.68 1.66
CA THR A 73 15.60 16.83 0.48
C THR A 73 15.61 17.68 -0.79
N ASP A 74 16.25 17.18 -1.85
CA ASP A 74 16.13 17.78 -3.18
C ASP A 74 14.65 17.93 -3.55
N ALA A 75 14.23 19.13 -3.93
CA ALA A 75 12.82 19.40 -4.27
C ALA A 75 12.35 18.49 -5.41
N ILE A 76 13.24 18.19 -6.37
CA ILE A 76 12.90 17.32 -7.49
C ILE A 76 12.54 15.89 -7.07
N ARG A 77 12.97 15.41 -5.89
CA ARG A 77 12.68 14.06 -5.38
C ARG A 77 11.39 13.98 -4.56
N THR A 78 10.83 15.12 -4.17
CA THR A 78 9.58 15.18 -3.41
C THR A 78 8.38 14.78 -4.27
N ASN A 79 7.27 14.43 -3.64
CA ASN A 79 6.06 13.96 -4.33
C ASN A 79 4.80 14.51 -3.65
N PRO A 80 3.62 14.33 -4.27
CA PRO A 80 2.36 14.81 -3.71
C PRO A 80 1.96 14.23 -2.35
N GLY A 81 2.56 13.10 -1.97
CA GLY A 81 2.21 12.33 -0.79
C GLY A 81 1.01 11.44 -1.03
N GLY A 82 0.56 10.79 0.03
CA GLY A 82 -0.46 9.74 -0.02
C GLY A 82 -1.79 10.11 0.58
N LEU A 83 -2.73 9.17 0.54
CA LEU A 83 -4.01 9.26 1.25
C LEU A 83 -4.13 8.15 2.29
N ALA A 84 -4.81 8.48 3.40
CA ALA A 84 -5.18 7.54 4.43
C ALA A 84 -6.59 7.02 4.14
N GLY A 85 -6.72 5.71 4.02
CA GLY A 85 -8.00 5.02 3.86
C GLY A 85 -8.37 4.25 5.12
N VAL A 86 -9.65 4.30 5.49
CA VAL A 86 -10.20 3.58 6.63
C VAL A 86 -11.51 2.91 6.19
N TRP A 87 -11.60 1.58 6.30
CA TRP A 87 -12.87 0.90 6.10
C TRP A 87 -13.67 0.91 7.39
N ALA A 88 -14.83 1.55 7.37
CA ALA A 88 -15.74 1.64 8.50
C ALA A 88 -17.15 1.25 8.07
N VAL A 89 -17.93 0.74 9.04
CA VAL A 89 -19.33 0.36 8.81
C VAL A 89 -20.22 1.57 8.53
N GLU A 90 -19.81 2.75 9.00
CA GLU A 90 -20.48 4.03 8.76
C GLU A 90 -19.49 5.20 8.93
N ASN A 91 -19.91 6.41 8.53
CA ASN A 91 -19.15 7.64 8.71
C ASN A 91 -19.48 8.33 10.04
N SER A 92 -19.26 7.61 11.15
CA SER A 92 -19.35 8.16 12.51
C SER A 92 -17.98 8.17 13.17
N ARG A 93 -17.77 9.07 14.14
CA ARG A 93 -16.50 9.16 14.87
C ARG A 93 -16.13 7.81 15.47
N ASP A 94 -17.07 7.17 16.15
CA ASP A 94 -16.79 5.93 16.87
C ASP A 94 -16.49 4.79 15.90
N ALA A 95 -17.25 4.67 14.79
CA ALA A 95 -16.96 3.67 13.76
C ALA A 95 -15.55 3.83 13.16
N LEU A 96 -15.13 5.07 12.85
CA LEU A 96 -13.79 5.35 12.33
C LEU A 96 -12.69 5.01 13.35
N PHE A 97 -12.87 5.38 14.62
CA PHE A 97 -11.89 5.07 15.67
C PHE A 97 -11.81 3.56 15.94
N HIS A 98 -12.93 2.86 15.93
CA HIS A 98 -12.94 1.39 16.01
C HIS A 98 -12.24 0.75 14.81
N SER A 99 -12.38 1.31 13.60
CA SER A 99 -11.68 0.85 12.39
C SER A 99 -10.18 1.04 12.47
N MET A 100 -9.73 2.20 12.94
CA MET A 100 -8.31 2.46 13.16
C MET A 100 -7.74 1.56 14.25
N LYS A 101 -8.48 1.34 15.34
CA LYS A 101 -8.06 0.43 16.43
C LYS A 101 -7.85 -1.00 15.96
N ARG A 102 -8.72 -1.50 15.07
CA ARG A 102 -8.55 -2.84 14.45
C ARG A 102 -7.63 -2.83 13.21
N ARG A 103 -7.07 -1.67 12.87
CA ARG A 103 -6.14 -1.45 11.74
C ARG A 103 -6.74 -1.85 10.39
N GLU A 104 -8.04 -1.68 10.22
CA GLU A 104 -8.68 -1.88 8.91
C GLU A 104 -8.47 -0.63 8.04
N THR A 105 -7.20 -0.30 7.84
CA THR A 105 -6.71 0.91 7.18
C THR A 105 -5.78 0.56 6.03
N PHE A 106 -5.64 1.48 5.09
CA PHE A 106 -4.72 1.36 3.97
C PHE A 106 -4.12 2.71 3.62
N GLY A 107 -2.98 2.68 2.93
CA GLY A 107 -2.36 3.86 2.36
C GLY A 107 -2.33 3.83 0.84
N THR A 108 -2.38 5.00 0.21
CA THR A 108 -2.09 5.14 -1.23
C THR A 108 -0.95 6.12 -1.45
N SER A 109 -0.25 6.06 -2.59
CA SER A 109 0.85 6.99 -2.93
C SER A 109 0.42 8.24 -3.68
N GLY A 110 -0.87 8.37 -4.04
CA GLY A 110 -1.34 9.51 -4.81
C GLY A 110 -2.82 9.41 -5.19
N THR A 111 -3.27 8.23 -5.60
CA THR A 111 -4.63 8.05 -6.16
C THR A 111 -5.59 7.45 -5.13
N ARG A 112 -6.90 7.57 -5.37
CA ARG A 112 -7.96 7.03 -4.51
C ARG A 112 -8.28 5.56 -4.80
N ILE A 113 -7.24 4.75 -5.02
CA ILE A 113 -7.39 3.29 -5.12
C ILE A 113 -8.00 2.79 -3.81
N ALA A 114 -9.03 1.95 -3.93
CA ALA A 114 -9.76 1.40 -2.79
C ALA A 114 -9.50 -0.12 -2.69
N PRO A 115 -8.47 -0.56 -1.95
CA PRO A 115 -8.14 -1.97 -1.78
C PRO A 115 -8.94 -2.61 -0.63
N ARG A 116 -9.29 -3.89 -0.80
CA ARG A 116 -9.85 -4.76 0.24
C ARG A 116 -9.09 -6.08 0.23
N PHE A 117 -8.76 -6.57 1.42
CA PHE A 117 -7.95 -7.76 1.57
C PHE A 117 -8.45 -8.60 2.75
N PHE A 118 -8.65 -9.89 2.48
CA PHE A 118 -9.14 -10.85 3.46
C PHE A 118 -8.40 -12.19 3.34
N ALA A 119 -8.34 -12.94 4.42
CA ALA A 119 -7.91 -14.34 4.44
C ALA A 119 -9.04 -15.21 5.03
N GLY A 120 -9.45 -16.25 4.33
CA GLY A 120 -10.63 -17.03 4.71
C GLY A 120 -10.86 -18.24 3.82
N ARG A 121 -12.08 -18.79 3.83
CA ARG A 121 -12.49 -19.86 2.92
C ARG A 121 -13.57 -19.30 2.01
N TYR A 122 -13.27 -19.23 0.72
CA TYR A 122 -14.14 -18.64 -0.28
C TYR A 122 -14.25 -19.55 -1.49
N ASP A 123 -15.42 -19.51 -2.13
CA ASP A 123 -15.63 -20.11 -3.43
C ASP A 123 -14.79 -19.39 -4.50
N GLU A 124 -14.34 -20.14 -5.51
CA GLU A 124 -13.50 -19.60 -6.59
C GLU A 124 -14.20 -18.47 -7.37
N ASN A 125 -15.54 -18.49 -7.44
CA ASN A 125 -16.33 -17.49 -8.15
C ASN A 125 -16.83 -16.33 -7.27
N ILE A 126 -16.36 -16.18 -6.02
CA ILE A 126 -16.84 -15.13 -5.10
C ILE A 126 -16.75 -13.71 -5.72
N CYS A 127 -15.77 -13.46 -6.59
CA CYS A 127 -15.60 -12.16 -7.26
C CYS A 127 -16.77 -11.76 -8.18
N GLU A 128 -17.53 -12.74 -8.66
CA GLU A 128 -18.67 -12.59 -9.56
C GLU A 128 -19.99 -12.41 -8.79
N GLN A 129 -19.99 -12.72 -7.48
CA GLN A 129 -21.17 -12.62 -6.63
C GLN A 129 -21.47 -11.16 -6.27
N SER A 130 -22.76 -10.80 -6.20
CA SER A 130 -23.19 -9.44 -5.86
C SER A 130 -23.00 -9.12 -4.37
N ASP A 131 -23.11 -10.13 -3.51
CA ASP A 131 -22.97 -10.10 -2.05
C ASP A 131 -21.55 -10.50 -1.58
N TRP A 132 -20.57 -10.52 -2.50
CA TRP A 132 -19.19 -10.96 -2.23
C TRP A 132 -18.57 -10.33 -0.96
N LEU A 133 -18.90 -9.06 -0.68
CA LEU A 133 -18.34 -8.33 0.47
C LEU A 133 -18.92 -8.83 1.79
N GLU A 134 -20.22 -9.11 1.82
CA GLU A 134 -20.88 -9.69 3.01
C GLU A 134 -20.30 -11.08 3.29
N GLN A 135 -20.14 -11.90 2.24
CA GLN A 135 -19.48 -13.20 2.34
C GLN A 135 -18.01 -13.09 2.80
N ALA A 136 -17.27 -12.08 2.32
CA ALA A 136 -15.88 -11.85 2.71
C ALA A 136 -15.74 -11.56 4.21
N TYR A 137 -16.59 -10.71 4.77
CA TYR A 137 -16.60 -10.44 6.21
C TYR A 137 -17.13 -11.60 7.04
N ALA A 138 -18.13 -12.35 6.54
CA ALA A 138 -18.72 -13.47 7.27
C ALA A 138 -17.77 -14.66 7.38
N ASN A 139 -16.99 -14.93 6.32
CA ASN A 139 -16.18 -16.15 6.18
C ASN A 139 -14.67 -15.90 6.27
N GLY A 140 -14.27 -14.68 6.66
CA GLY A 140 -12.92 -14.18 6.50
C GLY A 140 -12.40 -13.33 7.65
N THR A 141 -11.07 -13.22 7.69
CA THR A 141 -10.34 -12.27 8.51
C THR A 141 -9.92 -11.09 7.64
N PRO A 142 -10.35 -9.85 7.94
CA PRO A 142 -9.96 -8.67 7.16
C PRO A 142 -8.53 -8.21 7.48
N MET A 143 -7.98 -7.41 6.57
CA MET A 143 -6.74 -6.66 6.77
C MET A 143 -6.67 -5.96 8.14
N GLY A 144 -5.50 -5.99 8.78
CA GLY A 144 -5.25 -5.40 10.11
C GLY A 144 -5.47 -6.35 11.29
N ALA A 145 -6.13 -7.48 11.06
CA ALA A 145 -6.44 -8.49 12.08
C ALA A 145 -5.43 -9.65 12.11
N HIS A 146 -5.64 -10.54 13.08
CA HIS A 146 -4.88 -11.78 13.27
C HIS A 146 -5.73 -12.97 12.83
N LEU A 147 -5.15 -13.83 12.01
CA LEU A 147 -5.71 -15.13 11.65
C LEU A 147 -4.83 -16.21 12.30
N PRO A 148 -5.37 -17.03 13.23
CA PRO A 148 -4.64 -18.19 13.72
C PRO A 148 -4.15 -19.06 12.55
N PRO A 149 -2.98 -19.70 12.65
CA PRO A 149 -2.48 -20.48 11.53
C PRO A 149 -3.44 -21.60 11.12
N GLN A 150 -3.59 -21.77 9.82
CA GLN A 150 -4.56 -22.67 9.24
C GLN A 150 -3.90 -23.99 8.87
N GLN A 151 -4.31 -25.09 9.50
CA GLN A 151 -3.84 -26.43 9.15
C GLN A 151 -4.56 -27.01 7.91
N THR A 152 -5.68 -26.40 7.53
CA THR A 152 -6.48 -26.76 6.35
C THR A 152 -6.33 -25.69 5.29
N SER A 153 -6.68 -26.02 4.04
CA SER A 153 -6.71 -25.05 2.94
C SER A 153 -7.52 -23.79 3.30
N PHE A 154 -6.98 -22.64 2.93
CA PHE A 154 -7.57 -21.32 3.01
C PHE A 154 -7.07 -20.48 1.82
N ASN A 155 -7.79 -19.41 1.53
CA ASN A 155 -7.51 -18.51 0.43
C ASN A 155 -7.42 -17.06 0.90
N PHE A 156 -6.65 -16.29 0.16
CA PHE A 156 -6.68 -14.84 0.19
C PHE A 156 -7.71 -14.34 -0.83
N LEU A 157 -8.57 -13.42 -0.40
CA LEU A 157 -9.42 -12.64 -1.30
C LEU A 157 -8.82 -11.24 -1.41
N LEU A 158 -8.42 -10.89 -2.63
CA LEU A 158 -7.81 -9.62 -2.97
C LEU A 158 -8.77 -8.88 -3.91
N GLU A 159 -9.18 -7.67 -3.53
CA GLU A 159 -10.01 -6.82 -4.37
C GLU A 159 -9.48 -5.38 -4.35
N ALA A 160 -9.61 -4.69 -5.47
CA ALA A 160 -9.32 -3.27 -5.53
C ALA A 160 -10.14 -2.59 -6.62
N LYS A 161 -10.54 -1.35 -6.34
CA LYS A 161 -11.13 -0.44 -7.32
C LYS A 161 -10.16 0.69 -7.65
N ALA A 162 -10.05 1.02 -8.94
CA ALA A 162 -9.26 2.16 -9.41
C ALA A 162 -9.85 3.48 -8.89
N ASP A 163 -9.02 4.52 -8.86
CA ASP A 163 -9.54 5.89 -8.77
C ASP A 163 -10.25 6.23 -10.10
N PRO A 164 -11.54 6.60 -10.09
CA PRO A 164 -12.27 6.97 -11.30
C PRO A 164 -11.66 8.16 -12.06
N MET A 165 -10.80 8.94 -11.39
CA MET A 165 -10.13 10.11 -11.95
C MET A 165 -8.66 9.85 -12.32
N SER A 166 -8.15 8.63 -12.15
CA SER A 166 -6.77 8.26 -12.48
C SER A 166 -6.68 7.14 -13.52
N LYS A 167 -5.50 6.53 -13.66
CA LYS A 167 -5.27 5.40 -14.56
C LYS A 167 -5.91 4.11 -14.02
N PRO A 168 -6.26 3.17 -14.91
CA PRO A 168 -6.78 1.87 -14.48
C PRO A 168 -5.75 1.03 -13.72
N LEU A 169 -6.21 -0.02 -13.05
CA LEU A 169 -5.33 -0.93 -12.30
C LEU A 169 -4.55 -1.86 -13.23
N GLU A 170 -3.28 -2.05 -12.89
CA GLU A 170 -2.35 -2.94 -13.57
C GLU A 170 -2.24 -4.31 -12.87
N ARG A 171 -2.00 -4.31 -11.55
CA ARG A 171 -1.69 -5.53 -10.80
C ARG A 171 -2.26 -5.58 -9.39
N LEU A 172 -2.56 -6.80 -8.95
CA LEU A 172 -2.68 -7.16 -7.54
C LEU A 172 -1.48 -8.00 -7.14
N GLN A 173 -0.80 -7.60 -6.06
CA GLN A 173 0.36 -8.30 -5.54
C GLN A 173 0.13 -8.66 -4.07
N LEU A 174 0.40 -9.91 -3.75
CA LEU A 174 0.44 -10.37 -2.37
C LEU A 174 1.87 -10.25 -1.86
N VAL A 175 2.08 -9.49 -0.79
CA VAL A 175 3.38 -9.37 -0.16
C VAL A 175 3.40 -10.19 1.12
N LYS A 176 4.27 -11.19 1.14
CA LYS A 176 4.49 -12.12 2.25
C LYS A 176 5.78 -11.74 2.98
N GLY A 177 5.77 -11.77 4.30
CA GLY A 177 6.97 -11.76 5.13
C GLY A 177 6.89 -12.84 6.19
N TRP A 178 8.02 -13.49 6.50
CA TRP A 178 8.08 -14.56 7.50
C TRP A 178 9.45 -14.64 8.16
N ILE A 179 9.50 -15.32 9.30
CA ILE A 179 10.74 -15.67 9.98
C ILE A 179 10.83 -17.18 10.02
N ASP A 180 11.90 -17.74 9.45
CA ASP A 180 12.08 -19.20 9.42
C ASP A 180 12.57 -19.77 10.77
N GLU A 181 12.68 -21.10 10.84
CA GLU A 181 13.16 -21.80 12.03
C GLU A 181 14.59 -21.40 12.44
N ALA A 182 15.41 -20.96 11.48
CA ALA A 182 16.76 -20.45 11.68
C ALA A 182 16.81 -18.97 12.09
N ARG A 183 15.65 -18.35 12.36
CA ARG A 183 15.48 -16.92 12.71
C ARG A 183 15.91 -15.95 11.60
N GLN A 184 15.91 -16.41 10.35
CA GLN A 184 16.17 -15.54 9.21
C GLN A 184 14.88 -14.87 8.75
N LYS A 185 14.98 -13.58 8.45
CA LYS A 185 13.88 -12.75 7.98
C LYS A 185 13.77 -12.83 6.46
N HIS A 186 12.60 -13.19 5.97
CA HIS A 186 12.33 -13.36 4.55
C HIS A 186 11.14 -12.51 4.11
N ASN A 187 11.14 -12.15 2.84
CA ASN A 187 9.98 -11.52 2.21
C ASN A 187 9.90 -11.87 0.73
N GLN A 188 8.68 -11.93 0.21
CA GLN A 188 8.40 -12.22 -1.18
C GLN A 188 7.23 -11.37 -1.66
N VAL A 189 7.32 -10.94 -2.91
CA VAL A 189 6.22 -10.31 -3.64
C VAL A 189 5.72 -11.32 -4.66
N ILE A 190 4.42 -11.59 -4.64
CA ILE A 190 3.76 -12.55 -5.53
C ILE A 190 2.78 -11.75 -6.40
N ASP A 191 2.99 -11.77 -7.71
CA ASP A 191 2.05 -11.18 -8.68
C ASP A 191 0.86 -12.15 -8.82
N VAL A 192 -0.32 -11.75 -8.34
CA VAL A 192 -1.53 -12.60 -8.35
C VAL A 192 -2.35 -12.35 -9.61
N VAL A 193 -2.50 -11.08 -9.99
CA VAL A 193 -3.19 -10.67 -11.22
C VAL A 193 -2.37 -9.62 -11.94
N THR A 194 -2.27 -9.73 -13.26
CA THR A 194 -1.63 -8.75 -14.15
C THR A 194 -2.49 -8.51 -15.38
N THR A 195 -2.93 -7.26 -15.59
CA THR A 195 -3.83 -6.88 -16.69
C THR A 195 -3.11 -6.44 -17.96
N ASN A 196 -1.88 -5.94 -17.88
CA ASN A 196 -1.05 -5.56 -19.03
C ASN A 196 -0.54 -6.79 -19.81
N ASN A 197 -1.49 -7.61 -20.28
CA ASN A 197 -1.31 -8.69 -21.23
C ASN A 197 -2.00 -8.31 -22.55
N LYS A 198 -1.77 -9.10 -23.61
CA LYS A 198 -2.31 -8.82 -24.96
C LYS A 198 -3.84 -8.63 -25.01
N ASN A 199 -4.58 -9.07 -23.99
CA ASN A 199 -6.04 -9.10 -23.97
C ASN A 199 -6.66 -7.93 -23.19
N ASN A 200 -5.89 -7.20 -22.36
CA ASN A 200 -6.39 -6.01 -21.67
C ASN A 200 -5.31 -4.92 -21.45
N PRO A 201 -4.72 -4.37 -22.53
CA PRO A 201 -3.63 -3.40 -22.43
C PRO A 201 -4.00 -2.09 -21.72
N GLU A 202 -5.29 -1.80 -21.56
CA GLU A 202 -5.80 -0.58 -20.90
C GLU A 202 -6.02 -0.75 -19.39
N GLY A 203 -5.86 -1.95 -18.83
CA GLY A 203 -6.10 -2.23 -17.42
C GLY A 203 -7.59 -2.34 -17.07
N THR A 204 -7.94 -2.24 -15.78
CA THR A 204 -9.35 -2.35 -15.35
C THR A 204 -9.67 -1.46 -14.15
N ASN A 205 -10.93 -1.03 -14.05
CA ASN A 205 -11.42 -0.25 -12.92
C ASN A 205 -11.68 -1.09 -11.67
N ARG A 206 -11.70 -2.42 -11.79
CA ARG A 206 -11.82 -3.37 -10.67
C ARG A 206 -11.00 -4.61 -10.93
N LEU A 207 -10.16 -4.98 -9.96
CA LEU A 207 -9.50 -6.28 -9.90
C LEU A 207 -10.02 -7.05 -8.70
N CYS A 208 -10.30 -8.33 -8.90
CA CYS A 208 -10.67 -9.26 -7.83
C CYS A 208 -10.08 -10.63 -8.12
N ALA A 209 -9.49 -11.26 -7.11
CA ALA A 209 -8.94 -12.60 -7.22
C ALA A 209 -9.01 -13.35 -5.89
N VAL A 210 -9.14 -14.68 -6.01
CA VAL A 210 -8.94 -15.64 -4.93
C VAL A 210 -7.58 -16.31 -5.17
N PHE A 211 -6.74 -16.37 -4.15
CA PHE A 211 -5.39 -16.90 -4.26
C PHE A 211 -5.01 -17.78 -3.06
N SER A 212 -4.47 -18.96 -3.31
CA SER A 212 -3.87 -19.81 -2.28
C SER A 212 -2.35 -19.69 -2.35
N ASP A 213 -1.69 -19.43 -1.23
CA ASP A 213 -0.22 -19.45 -1.16
C ASP A 213 0.28 -20.90 -1.10
N PRO A 214 0.91 -21.44 -2.17
CA PRO A 214 1.39 -22.82 -2.19
C PRO A 214 2.53 -23.07 -1.20
N ASP A 215 3.24 -22.01 -0.79
CA ASP A 215 4.38 -22.05 0.11
C ASP A 215 3.99 -21.64 1.54
N TYR A 216 2.70 -21.67 1.87
CA TYR A 216 2.22 -21.36 3.22
C TYR A 216 2.73 -22.38 4.24
N MET A 217 3.28 -21.89 5.35
CA MET A 217 3.82 -22.71 6.42
C MET A 217 3.00 -22.48 7.71
N PRO A 218 2.18 -23.45 8.15
CA PRO A 218 1.25 -23.25 9.27
C PRO A 218 1.94 -23.08 10.63
N ASN A 219 3.21 -23.47 10.76
CA ASN A 219 3.96 -23.37 12.02
C ASN A 219 4.96 -22.21 12.01
N THR A 220 4.82 -21.27 11.07
CA THR A 220 5.76 -20.16 10.87
C THR A 220 5.04 -18.84 11.06
N ASP A 221 5.61 -17.96 11.90
CA ASP A 221 5.12 -16.59 12.01
C ASP A 221 5.26 -15.90 10.65
N SER A 222 4.15 -15.34 10.16
CA SER A 222 4.11 -14.64 8.88
C SER A 222 3.11 -13.48 8.89
N TYR A 223 3.29 -12.54 7.97
CA TYR A 223 2.28 -11.56 7.64
C TYR A 223 2.07 -11.51 6.13
N TYR A 224 0.88 -11.07 5.75
CA TYR A 224 0.51 -10.84 4.36
C TYR A 224 -0.16 -9.48 4.22
N TYR A 225 0.16 -8.72 3.19
CA TYR A 225 -0.62 -7.55 2.80
C TYR A 225 -0.77 -7.48 1.29
N LEU A 226 -1.88 -6.87 0.85
CA LEU A 226 -2.12 -6.55 -0.54
C LEU A 226 -1.38 -5.25 -0.92
N ARG A 227 -0.65 -5.30 -2.03
CA ARG A 227 -0.19 -4.13 -2.79
C ARG A 227 -0.91 -4.08 -4.12
N VAL A 228 -1.61 -2.98 -4.38
CA VAL A 228 -2.26 -2.69 -5.66
C VAL A 228 -1.37 -1.76 -6.46
N VAL A 229 -1.27 -1.99 -7.77
CA VAL A 229 -0.44 -1.18 -8.67
C VAL A 229 -1.32 -0.64 -9.78
N GLU A 230 -1.32 0.68 -9.94
CA GLU A 230 -1.94 1.40 -11.05
C GLU A 230 -1.05 1.30 -12.30
N GLN A 231 -1.64 1.46 -13.49
CA GLN A 231 -0.84 1.64 -14.69
C GLN A 231 0.09 2.85 -14.57
N VAL A 232 1.21 2.77 -15.28
CA VAL A 232 2.23 3.81 -15.29
C VAL A 232 1.66 5.18 -15.69
N SER A 233 2.01 6.22 -14.93
CA SER A 233 1.59 7.60 -15.17
C SER A 233 2.78 8.57 -15.11
N PRO A 234 2.71 9.73 -15.77
CA PRO A 234 3.74 10.76 -15.65
C PRO A 234 3.84 11.25 -14.20
N ARG A 235 5.06 11.35 -13.68
CA ARG A 235 5.32 12.03 -12.42
C ARG A 235 5.15 13.54 -12.58
N TRP A 236 4.88 14.28 -11.50
CA TRP A 236 4.58 15.73 -11.53
C TRP A 236 5.61 16.54 -12.31
N HIS A 237 6.90 16.20 -12.20
CA HIS A 237 7.96 16.98 -12.82
C HIS A 237 7.91 16.87 -14.34
N LYS A 238 7.50 15.71 -14.86
CA LYS A 238 7.31 15.52 -16.30
C LYS A 238 6.23 16.45 -16.82
N THR A 239 5.05 16.44 -16.18
CA THR A 239 3.95 17.35 -16.55
C THR A 239 4.36 18.81 -16.41
N TYR A 240 5.09 19.15 -15.35
CA TYR A 240 5.59 20.51 -15.13
C TYR A 240 6.58 20.94 -16.23
N CYS A 241 7.56 20.10 -16.56
CA CYS A 241 8.56 20.37 -17.59
C CYS A 241 7.95 20.46 -18.99
N ASP A 242 6.96 19.62 -19.30
CA ASP A 242 6.25 19.66 -20.59
C ASP A 242 5.48 20.98 -20.80
N GLY A 243 5.15 21.71 -19.72
CA GLY A 243 4.52 23.03 -19.76
C GLY A 243 5.49 24.23 -19.83
N LEU A 244 6.81 24.01 -19.77
CA LEU A 244 7.81 25.09 -19.81
C LEU A 244 8.22 25.47 -21.26
N PRO A 245 8.65 26.72 -21.50
CA PRO A 245 9.29 27.09 -22.77
C PRO A 245 10.53 26.24 -23.07
N ASP A 246 10.78 25.95 -24.35
CA ASP A 246 11.85 25.03 -24.79
C ASP A 246 13.22 25.36 -24.20
N ASN A 247 13.62 26.63 -24.25
CA ASN A 247 14.91 27.09 -23.71
C ASN A 247 15.04 26.82 -22.20
N VAL A 248 13.95 26.97 -21.44
CA VAL A 248 13.95 26.72 -19.98
C VAL A 248 13.93 25.23 -19.70
N ARG A 249 13.14 24.46 -20.45
CA ARG A 249 13.04 23.01 -20.32
C ARG A 249 14.38 22.34 -20.59
N GLU A 250 15.06 22.73 -21.66
CA GLU A 250 16.39 22.21 -22.00
C GLU A 250 17.44 22.50 -20.92
N GLU A 251 17.35 23.66 -20.28
CA GLU A 251 18.26 24.06 -19.21
C GLU A 251 17.96 23.34 -17.88
N LYS A 252 16.69 23.25 -17.48
CA LYS A 252 16.28 22.82 -16.13
C LYS A 252 15.86 21.36 -16.02
N CYS A 253 15.29 20.78 -17.07
CA CYS A 253 14.65 19.47 -17.03
C CYS A 253 15.49 18.34 -17.63
N LYS A 254 16.72 18.63 -18.06
CA LYS A 254 17.61 17.65 -18.66
C LYS A 254 18.34 16.85 -17.58
N ASN A 255 18.41 15.52 -17.75
CA ASN A 255 19.17 14.59 -16.90
C ASN A 255 18.82 14.68 -15.40
N LEU A 256 17.53 14.84 -15.07
CA LEU A 256 17.07 14.86 -13.69
C LEU A 256 17.28 13.48 -13.02
N PRO A 257 17.63 13.43 -11.71
CA PRO A 257 17.96 12.19 -11.02
C PRO A 257 16.72 11.44 -10.49
N VAL A 258 15.66 11.43 -11.29
CA VAL A 258 14.33 10.85 -10.99
C VAL A 258 13.74 10.25 -12.27
N ASP A 259 12.91 9.22 -12.12
CA ASP A 259 12.19 8.62 -13.24
C ASP A 259 11.02 9.51 -13.67
N ASP A 260 10.86 9.68 -14.98
CA ASP A 260 9.79 10.48 -15.60
C ASP A 260 8.38 9.93 -15.38
N TYR A 261 8.30 8.64 -15.07
CA TYR A 261 7.07 7.90 -14.93
C TYR A 261 7.10 7.06 -13.66
N ILE A 262 5.94 6.90 -13.05
CA ILE A 262 5.77 6.18 -11.78
C ILE A 262 4.55 5.26 -11.86
N HIS A 263 4.49 4.32 -10.93
CA HIS A 263 3.24 3.61 -10.63
C HIS A 263 2.69 4.15 -9.33
N GLU A 264 1.44 4.59 -9.36
CA GLU A 264 0.68 4.81 -8.15
C GLU A 264 0.27 3.48 -7.54
N MET A 265 0.26 3.41 -6.21
CA MET A 265 0.04 2.18 -5.48
C MET A 265 -0.89 2.38 -4.29
N ALA A 266 -1.47 1.27 -3.83
CA ALA A 266 -2.12 1.18 -2.53
C ALA A 266 -1.58 -0.01 -1.73
N TRP A 267 -1.53 0.12 -0.41
CA TRP A 267 -1.08 -0.91 0.52
C TRP A 267 -2.09 -1.08 1.65
N THR A 268 -2.64 -2.28 1.79
CA THR A 268 -3.51 -2.63 2.93
C THR A 268 -2.68 -2.87 4.18
N SER A 269 -3.28 -2.72 5.35
CA SER A 269 -2.68 -3.23 6.59
C SER A 269 -2.45 -4.75 6.53
N PRO A 270 -1.43 -5.28 7.23
CA PRO A 270 -1.16 -6.71 7.19
C PRO A 270 -2.23 -7.55 7.90
N ILE A 271 -2.47 -8.75 7.39
CA ILE A 271 -3.06 -9.87 8.16
C ILE A 271 -1.89 -10.65 8.75
N TRP A 272 -1.97 -10.89 10.05
CA TRP A 272 -0.92 -11.56 10.82
C TRP A 272 -1.27 -13.02 11.07
N PHE A 273 -0.28 -13.89 10.99
CA PHE A 273 -0.37 -15.31 11.25
C PHE A 273 0.70 -15.67 12.26
N SER A 274 0.30 -16.04 13.48
CA SER A 274 1.24 -16.44 14.53
C SER A 274 0.77 -17.71 15.23
N PRO A 275 1.57 -18.79 15.24
CA PRO A 275 1.23 -20.04 15.95
C PRO A 275 1.06 -19.86 17.46
N GLN A 276 1.75 -18.87 18.03
CA GLN A 276 1.77 -18.64 19.48
C GLN A 276 0.75 -17.60 19.94
N HIS A 277 0.03 -16.96 19.01
CA HIS A 277 -1.09 -16.11 19.38
C HIS A 277 -2.21 -17.02 19.91
N LYS A 278 -2.15 -17.31 21.21
CA LYS A 278 -3.30 -17.80 21.97
C LYS A 278 -4.43 -16.85 21.64
N SER A 279 -5.59 -17.37 21.24
CA SER A 279 -6.83 -16.60 21.16
C SER A 279 -7.00 -15.88 22.50
N GLY A 280 -6.59 -14.62 22.53
CA GLY A 280 -6.60 -13.80 23.72
C GLY A 280 -8.04 -13.44 24.01
N SER A 281 -8.62 -14.14 24.98
CA SER A 281 -9.71 -13.71 25.85
C SER A 281 -10.63 -12.63 25.28
N THR A 282 -11.86 -13.03 24.98
CA THR A 282 -13.04 -12.23 25.28
C THR A 282 -12.81 -11.43 26.58
N GLN A 283 -12.64 -10.13 26.45
CA GLN A 283 -12.92 -9.15 27.50
C GLN A 283 -13.90 -8.15 26.92
#